data_AF-A0A924L1T4-F1
#
_entry.id   AF-A0A924L1T4-F1
#
_cell.length_a   1.000
_cell.length_b   1.000
_cell.length_c   1.000
_cell.angle_alpha   90.00
_cell.angle_beta   90.00
_cell.angle_gamma   90.00
#
_symmetry.space_group_name_H-M   'P 1'
#
loop_
_entity.id
_entity.type
_entity.pdbx_description
1 polymer ?
#
loop_
_entity_poly.entity_id
_entity_poly.type
_entity_poly.pdbx_seq_one_letter_code
_entity_poly.pdbx_strand_id
1 'polypeptide(L)'
;MKKYSIILVSLLLFSLAGCVQKSYTKTVAVKLKVSNIKDIKTVGIRGQGKPLSWDNDFELKSVEKDSLYTATITAVTGYKFVEIKFTVNGDFELKEQPNRRVVFSVKDTTYYNAIFDSNK
;
A
#
# COMPACT_ATOMS: atom_id res chain seq x y z
N MET A 1 7.91 36.13 -36.81
CA MET A 1 8.80 35.69 -35.71
C MET A 1 8.31 36.15 -34.33
N LYS A 2 8.08 37.45 -34.09
CA LYS A 2 7.59 37.96 -32.77
C LYS A 2 6.29 37.32 -32.25
N LYS A 3 5.30 37.06 -33.13
CA LYS A 3 4.01 36.45 -32.75
C LYS A 3 4.14 34.99 -32.27
N TYR A 4 5.01 34.20 -32.90
CA TYR A 4 5.29 32.81 -32.49
C TYR A 4 6.07 32.76 -31.17
N SER A 5 6.93 33.76 -30.92
CA SER A 5 7.67 33.89 -29.67
C SER A 5 6.74 34.16 -28.47
N ILE A 6 5.67 34.94 -28.64
CA ILE A 6 4.66 35.19 -27.60
C ILE A 6 3.85 33.92 -27.27
N ILE A 7 3.46 33.15 -28.29
CA ILE A 7 2.73 31.88 -28.11
C ILE A 7 3.59 30.86 -27.34
N LEU A 8 4.89 30.77 -27.69
CA LEU A 8 5.81 29.85 -27.03
C LEU A 8 6.03 30.20 -25.56
N VAL A 9 6.14 31.49 -25.23
CA VAL A 9 6.27 31.98 -23.84
C VAL A 9 4.99 31.70 -23.05
N SER A 10 3.82 31.89 -23.66
CA SER A 10 2.54 31.60 -23.00
C SER A 10 2.39 30.10 -22.69
N LEU A 11 2.75 29.22 -23.64
CA LEU A 11 2.71 27.77 -23.44
C LEU A 11 3.68 27.30 -22.34
N LEU A 12 4.85 27.93 -22.26
CA LEU A 12 5.85 27.66 -21.22
C LEU A 12 5.32 28.08 -19.83
N LEU A 13 4.62 29.22 -19.72
CA LEU A 13 4.03 29.69 -18.47
C LEU A 13 2.90 28.78 -17.96
N PHE A 14 2.08 28.19 -18.86
CA PHE A 14 1.05 27.22 -18.48
C PHE A 14 1.64 25.89 -17.95
N SER A 15 2.85 25.51 -18.38
CA SER A 15 3.52 24.30 -17.88
C SER A 15 4.01 24.42 -16.42
N LEU A 16 4.10 25.64 -15.88
CA LEU A 16 4.52 25.90 -14.49
C LEU A 16 3.37 25.77 -13.48
N ALA A 17 2.11 25.72 -13.93
CA ALA A 17 0.95 25.52 -13.07
C ALA A 17 0.75 24.02 -12.76
N GLY A 18 1.70 23.42 -12.02
CA GLY A 18 1.53 22.08 -11.49
C GLY A 18 0.43 22.05 -10.43
N CYS A 19 -0.73 21.46 -10.74
CA CYS A 19 -1.72 21.12 -9.72
C CYS A 19 -1.12 20.08 -8.77
N VAL A 20 -0.63 20.51 -7.60
CA VAL A 20 -0.22 19.60 -6.54
C VAL A 20 -1.50 19.00 -5.93
N GLN A 21 -1.70 17.70 -6.11
CA GLN A 21 -2.81 16.98 -5.50
C GLN A 21 -2.71 17.06 -3.97
N LYS A 22 -3.79 17.49 -3.30
CA LYS A 22 -3.85 17.50 -1.84
C LYS A 22 -3.66 16.09 -1.29
N SER A 23 -2.72 15.95 -0.36
CA SER A 23 -2.43 14.69 0.33
C SER A 23 -3.01 14.69 1.74
N TYR A 24 -3.21 13.48 2.27
CA TYR A 24 -3.79 13.24 3.59
C TYR A 24 -3.01 12.14 4.30
N THR A 25 -2.89 12.26 5.61
CA THR A 25 -2.45 11.14 6.45
C THR A 25 -3.53 10.08 6.47
N LYS A 26 -3.17 8.84 6.11
CA LYS A 26 -4.05 7.69 6.13
C LYS A 26 -3.41 6.58 6.94
N THR A 27 -4.19 5.99 7.83
CA THR A 27 -3.76 4.87 8.67
C THR A 27 -4.56 3.60 8.33
N VAL A 28 -3.86 2.47 8.21
CA VAL A 28 -4.43 1.14 8.02
C VAL A 28 -4.00 0.26 9.18
N ALA A 29 -4.97 -0.22 9.97
CA ALA A 29 -4.76 -1.20 11.01
C ALA A 29 -5.12 -2.59 10.46
N VAL A 30 -4.11 -3.41 10.24
CA VAL A 30 -4.23 -4.74 9.64
C VAL A 30 -4.34 -5.81 10.71
N LYS A 31 -5.23 -6.78 10.48
CA LYS A 31 -5.26 -8.07 11.16
C LYS A 31 -5.29 -9.19 10.13
N LEU A 32 -4.28 -10.04 10.13
CA LEU A 32 -4.13 -11.16 9.23
C LEU A 32 -4.26 -12.47 9.99
N LYS A 33 -5.19 -13.32 9.58
CA LYS A 33 -5.26 -14.72 9.99
C LYS A 33 -4.44 -15.56 9.02
N VAL A 34 -3.59 -16.42 9.56
CA VAL A 34 -2.86 -17.44 8.80
C VAL A 34 -3.35 -18.80 9.27
N SER A 35 -3.54 -19.72 8.34
CA SER A 35 -3.93 -21.10 8.65
C SER A 35 -3.16 -22.06 7.76
N ASN A 36 -2.99 -23.30 8.23
CA ASN A 36 -2.34 -24.38 7.47
C ASN A 36 -0.86 -24.14 7.10
N ILE A 37 -0.19 -23.21 7.77
CA ILE A 37 1.26 -22.99 7.68
C ILE A 37 1.82 -23.14 9.09
N LYS A 38 2.82 -24.02 9.25
CA LYS A 38 3.54 -24.23 10.51
C LYS A 38 4.91 -23.57 10.43
N ASP A 39 5.52 -23.34 11.59
CA ASP A 39 6.88 -22.80 11.72
C ASP A 39 7.05 -21.45 11.02
N ILE A 40 6.10 -20.53 11.26
CA ILE A 40 6.15 -19.19 10.67
C ILE A 40 7.27 -18.40 11.36
N LYS A 41 8.24 -17.95 10.56
CA LYS A 41 9.37 -17.14 10.99
C LYS A 41 9.11 -15.66 10.77
N THR A 42 8.53 -15.32 9.62
CA THR A 42 8.23 -13.92 9.26
C THR A 42 6.84 -13.81 8.64
N VAL A 43 6.17 -12.71 8.92
CA VAL A 43 4.93 -12.31 8.25
C VAL A 43 5.06 -10.84 7.87
N GLY A 44 4.75 -10.51 6.63
CA GLY A 44 4.96 -9.18 6.10
C GLY A 44 3.82 -8.66 5.24
N ILE A 45 3.87 -7.35 4.99
CA ILE A 45 3.12 -6.69 3.93
C ILE A 45 4.13 -6.10 2.96
N ARG A 46 3.91 -6.34 1.67
CA ARG A 46 4.52 -5.59 0.59
C ARG A 46 3.44 -4.80 -0.14
N GLY A 47 3.79 -3.63 -0.65
CA GLY A 47 2.79 -2.76 -1.24
C GLY A 47 3.32 -1.48 -1.86
N GLN A 48 2.40 -0.76 -2.48
CA GLN A 48 2.68 0.50 -3.14
C GLN A 48 2.93 1.63 -2.14
N GLY A 49 4.08 2.29 -2.29
CA GLY A 49 4.37 3.58 -1.66
C GLY A 49 4.79 3.47 -0.19
N LYS A 50 5.58 4.44 0.27
CA LYS A 50 6.14 4.44 1.62
C LYS A 50 5.05 4.50 2.70
N PRO A 51 5.21 3.75 3.82
CA PRO A 51 6.40 3.01 4.22
C PRO A 51 6.50 1.59 3.60
N LEU A 52 5.53 1.19 2.76
CA LEU A 52 5.58 -0.10 2.07
C LEU A 52 6.52 -0.06 0.87
N SER A 53 6.93 -1.25 0.44
CA SER A 53 7.73 -1.50 -0.75
C SER A 53 7.32 -2.85 -1.33
N TRP A 54 7.46 -3.02 -2.64
CA TRP A 54 7.33 -4.34 -3.28
C TRP A 54 8.57 -5.23 -3.10
N ASP A 55 9.69 -4.62 -2.70
CA ASP A 55 10.98 -5.30 -2.55
C ASP A 55 11.23 -5.75 -1.10
N ASN A 56 10.65 -5.07 -0.11
CA ASN A 56 10.91 -5.29 1.30
C ASN A 56 9.63 -5.54 2.10
N ASP A 57 9.69 -6.51 3.01
CA ASP A 57 8.58 -6.81 3.92
C ASP A 57 8.45 -5.74 5.01
N PHE A 58 7.25 -5.15 5.11
CA PHE A 58 6.83 -4.46 6.32
C PHE A 58 6.32 -5.49 7.32
N GLU A 59 7.05 -5.70 8.42
CA GLU A 59 6.79 -6.78 9.38
C GLU A 59 5.45 -6.66 10.11
N LEU A 60 4.74 -7.78 10.24
CA LEU A 60 3.58 -7.93 11.11
C LEU A 60 3.98 -8.61 12.41
N LYS A 61 3.43 -8.10 13.51
CA LYS A 61 3.64 -8.65 14.85
C LYS A 61 2.68 -9.78 15.12
N SER A 62 3.18 -10.90 15.63
CA SER A 62 2.35 -12.02 16.08
C SER A 62 1.55 -11.62 17.32
N VAL A 63 0.26 -11.92 17.28
CA VAL A 63 -0.67 -11.86 18.43
C VAL A 63 -0.91 -13.27 18.97
N GLU A 64 -1.06 -14.23 18.06
CA GLU A 64 -1.11 -15.66 18.35
C GLU A 64 -0.13 -16.36 17.41
N LYS A 65 0.75 -17.18 17.97
CA LYS A 65 1.84 -17.82 17.23
C LYS A 65 1.25 -18.67 16.09
N ASP A 66 1.78 -18.47 14.89
CA ASP A 66 1.43 -19.19 13.67
C ASP A 66 -0.04 -19.01 13.19
N SER A 67 -0.85 -18.14 13.81
CA SER A 67 -2.27 -17.99 13.48
C SER A 67 -2.75 -16.55 13.30
N LEU A 68 -2.27 -15.59 14.09
CA LEU A 68 -2.80 -14.22 14.08
C LEU A 68 -1.69 -13.18 14.16
N TYR A 69 -1.74 -12.24 13.21
CA TYR A 69 -0.72 -11.21 13.04
C TYR A 69 -1.36 -9.83 12.83
N THR A 70 -0.67 -8.77 13.26
CA THR A 70 -1.17 -7.39 13.17
C THR A 70 -0.08 -6.39 12.80
N ALA A 71 -0.48 -5.30 12.15
CA ALA A 71 0.39 -4.15 11.86
C ALA A 71 -0.44 -2.87 11.73
N THR A 72 0.19 -1.73 11.96
CA THR A 72 -0.38 -0.41 11.67
C THR A 72 0.53 0.32 10.70
N ILE A 73 -0.02 0.70 9.55
CA ILE A 73 0.69 1.41 8.49
C ILE A 73 0.12 2.82 8.41
N THR A 74 0.97 3.84 8.43
CA THR A 74 0.58 5.23 8.25
C THR A 74 1.36 5.83 7.08
N ALA A 75 0.65 6.46 6.14
CA ALA A 75 1.25 7.10 4.96
C ALA A 75 0.58 8.45 4.69
N VAL A 76 1.33 9.37 4.08
CA VAL A 76 0.80 10.62 3.54
C VAL A 76 0.57 10.43 2.04
N THR A 77 -0.69 10.50 1.60
CA THR A 77 -1.06 10.15 0.23
C THR A 77 -2.26 10.92 -0.28
N GLY A 78 -2.27 11.24 -1.57
CA GLY A 78 -3.46 11.75 -2.27
C GLY A 78 -4.37 10.62 -2.80
N TYR A 79 -3.90 9.37 -2.78
CA TYR A 79 -4.66 8.22 -3.28
C TYR A 79 -5.79 7.84 -2.33
N LYS A 80 -6.84 7.22 -2.89
CA LYS A 80 -8.00 6.71 -2.14
C LYS A 80 -7.83 5.27 -1.65
N PHE A 81 -6.78 4.58 -2.11
CA PHE A 81 -6.49 3.21 -1.75
C PHE A 81 -4.99 2.95 -1.79
N VAL A 82 -4.58 1.82 -1.22
CA VAL A 82 -3.25 1.24 -1.37
C VAL A 82 -3.38 -0.20 -1.86
N GLU A 83 -2.46 -0.62 -2.71
CA GLU A 83 -2.33 -2.01 -3.13
C GLU A 83 -1.28 -2.72 -2.28
N ILE A 84 -1.64 -3.90 -1.78
CA ILE A 84 -0.80 -4.71 -0.90
C ILE A 84 -0.89 -6.19 -1.26
N LYS A 85 0.14 -6.95 -0.85
CA LYS A 85 0.06 -8.40 -0.65
C LYS A 85 0.71 -8.76 0.67
N PHE A 86 0.17 -9.77 1.33
CA PHE A 86 0.81 -10.40 2.48
C PHE A 86 1.90 -11.36 2.05
N THR A 87 2.90 -11.51 2.90
CA THR A 87 3.96 -12.51 2.77
C THR A 87 4.04 -13.34 4.04
N VAL A 88 4.32 -14.63 3.89
CA VAL A 88 4.65 -15.53 5.00
C VAL A 88 5.94 -16.23 4.64
N ASN A 89 6.97 -16.10 5.49
CA ASN A 89 8.32 -16.61 5.23
C ASN A 89 8.92 -16.12 3.89
N GLY A 90 8.53 -14.92 3.44
CA GLY A 90 8.95 -14.33 2.16
C GLY A 90 8.10 -14.76 0.95
N ASP A 91 7.22 -15.76 1.09
CA ASP A 91 6.32 -16.18 0.03
C ASP A 91 5.07 -15.29 -0.02
N PHE A 92 4.75 -14.80 -1.22
CA PHE A 92 3.52 -14.03 -1.46
C PHE A 92 2.27 -14.88 -1.35
N GLU A 93 1.22 -14.29 -0.79
CA GLU A 93 -0.14 -14.75 -0.99
C GLU A 93 -0.62 -14.53 -2.43
N LEU A 94 -1.75 -15.16 -2.79
CA LEU A 94 -2.47 -14.83 -4.03
C LEU A 94 -1.53 -14.94 -5.25
N LYS A 95 -0.77 -16.03 -5.37
CA LYS A 95 0.15 -16.26 -6.49
C LYS A 95 -0.63 -16.19 -7.81
N GLU A 96 -0.06 -15.46 -8.79
CA GLU A 96 -0.70 -15.16 -10.09
C GLU A 96 -2.05 -14.41 -10.03
N GLN A 97 -2.49 -13.99 -8.84
CA GLN A 97 -3.71 -13.20 -8.67
C GLN A 97 -3.37 -11.72 -8.43
N PRO A 98 -4.31 -10.80 -8.71
CA PRO A 98 -4.12 -9.38 -8.44
C PRO A 98 -3.79 -9.07 -6.97
N ASN A 99 -3.15 -7.93 -6.75
CA ASN A 99 -2.91 -7.40 -5.41
C ASN A 99 -4.23 -7.10 -4.68
N ARG A 100 -4.22 -7.19 -3.35
CA ARG A 100 -5.35 -6.69 -2.54
C ARG A 100 -5.41 -5.18 -2.65
N ARG A 101 -6.63 -4.64 -2.79
CA ARG A 101 -6.89 -3.20 -2.76
C ARG A 101 -7.54 -2.80 -1.44
N VAL A 102 -6.83 -2.03 -0.63
CA VAL A 102 -7.34 -1.47 0.63
C VAL A 102 -7.82 -0.05 0.38
N VAL A 103 -9.14 0.13 0.28
CA VAL A 103 -9.76 1.46 0.14
C VAL A 103 -9.73 2.17 1.49
N PHE A 104 -9.18 3.38 1.52
CA PHE A 104 -9.09 4.15 2.75
C PHE A 104 -10.46 4.62 3.21
N SER A 105 -10.70 4.50 4.51
CA SER A 105 -11.82 5.12 5.19
C SER A 105 -11.82 6.64 4.99
N VAL A 106 -13.02 7.21 5.01
CA VAL A 106 -13.22 8.66 5.11
C VAL A 106 -12.76 9.15 6.49
N LYS A 107 -12.83 8.29 7.51
CA LYS A 107 -12.28 8.52 8.85
C LYS A 107 -10.76 8.38 8.87
N ASP A 108 -10.16 8.55 10.04
CA ASP A 108 -8.70 8.54 10.22
C ASP A 108 -8.07 7.17 10.00
N THR A 109 -8.73 6.09 10.44
CA THR A 109 -8.21 4.71 10.37
C THR A 109 -9.11 3.78 9.55
N THR A 110 -8.46 2.96 8.72
CA THR A 110 -9.06 1.84 7.99
C THR A 110 -8.69 0.55 8.69
N TYR A 111 -9.67 -0.22 9.16
CA TYR A 111 -9.42 -1.54 9.73
C TYR A 111 -9.53 -2.58 8.61
N TYR A 112 -8.46 -3.35 8.40
CA TYR A 112 -8.40 -4.34 7.33
C TYR A 112 -8.15 -5.74 7.90
N ASN A 113 -9.20 -6.56 7.91
CA ASN A 113 -9.13 -7.95 8.34
C ASN A 113 -9.02 -8.86 7.11
N ALA A 114 -8.05 -9.77 7.10
CA ALA A 114 -7.83 -10.70 6.00
C ALA A 114 -7.46 -12.09 6.49
N ILE A 115 -7.59 -13.07 5.59
CA ILE A 115 -7.06 -14.43 5.73
C ILE A 115 -6.00 -14.60 4.65
N PHE A 116 -4.82 -15.09 5.02
CA PHE A 116 -3.72 -15.37 4.10
C PHE A 116 -4.14 -16.48 3.13
N ASP A 117 -3.98 -16.20 1.84
CA ASP A 117 -4.32 -17.14 0.77
C ASP A 117 -3.03 -17.70 0.17
N SER A 118 -2.72 -18.95 0.49
CA SER A 118 -1.50 -19.60 0.03
C SER A 118 -1.58 -20.15 -1.39
N ASN A 119 -2.75 -20.09 -2.09
CA ASN A 119 -3.07 -20.74 -3.38
C ASN A 119 -1.98 -21.72 -3.83
N LYS A 120 -2.01 -22.92 -3.23
CA LYS A 120 -1.19 -24.05 -3.66
C LYS A 120 -1.82 -24.73 -4.85
#